data_AF-A0A552UYR5-F1
#
_entry.id   AF-A0A552UYR5-F1
#
_cell.length_a   1.000
_cell.length_b   1.000
_cell.length_c   1.000
_cell.angle_alpha   90.00
_cell.angle_beta   90.00
_cell.angle_gamma   90.00
#
_symmetry.space_group_name_H-M   'P 1'
#
loop_
_entity.id
_entity.type
_entity.pdbx_description
1 polymer ?
#
loop_
_entity_poly.entity_id
_entity_poly.type
_entity_poly.pdbx_seq_one_letter_code
_entity_poly.pdbx_strand_id
1 'polypeptide(L)'
;MRHTYYLMLLLVTTFGYSQDARETLLLADSKTVAAQLKLMNYLDYCTMKYARLKPQQRAQADAGFASYYADVVAMCPYPDADIPSYLGYAKGYTPTTWLEFVLPVYKKNLENLIALTEKYGYITTQRFAKYDKEAFIFAPYYISRTKEYDPILKKLLKREYKEGNIPEQEYKAVEMVIKRGVVINLSDFKESNEFGIIRN
;
A
#
# COMPACT_ATOMS: atom_id res chain seq x y z
N MET A 1 -19.14 32.10 36.27
CA MET A 1 -18.79 30.67 36.48
C MET A 1 -19.68 29.66 35.74
N ARG A 2 -20.85 30.03 35.17
CA ARG A 2 -21.70 29.08 34.42
C ARG A 2 -21.25 28.80 32.98
N HIS A 3 -20.46 29.67 32.35
CA HIS A 3 -20.03 29.51 30.95
C HIS A 3 -18.78 28.65 30.75
N THR A 4 -17.99 28.42 31.81
CA THR A 4 -16.80 27.56 31.76
C THR A 4 -17.15 26.06 31.64
N TYR A 5 -18.32 25.65 32.15
CA TYR A 5 -18.78 24.25 32.07
C TYR A 5 -19.22 23.85 30.67
N TYR A 6 -19.80 24.76 29.89
CA TYR A 6 -20.20 24.47 28.51
C TYR A 6 -18.99 24.30 27.58
N LEU A 7 -17.90 25.04 27.82
CA LEU A 7 -16.65 24.90 27.05
C LEU A 7 -15.95 23.57 27.36
N MET A 8 -16.01 23.11 28.62
CA MET A 8 -15.50 21.79 29.03
C MET A 8 -16.34 20.64 28.44
N LEU A 9 -17.68 20.76 28.41
CA LEU A 9 -18.55 19.73 27.80
C LEU A 9 -18.35 19.62 26.27
N LEU A 10 -18.07 20.73 25.58
CA LEU A 10 -17.82 20.72 24.14
C LEU A 10 -16.47 20.06 23.78
N LEU A 11 -15.46 20.17 24.66
CA LEU A 11 -14.14 19.53 24.47
C LEU A 11 -14.18 18.02 24.68
N VAL A 12 -15.18 17.49 25.41
CA VAL A 12 -15.36 16.05 25.65
C VAL A 12 -16.10 15.36 24.49
N THR A 13 -16.80 16.10 23.63
CA THR A 13 -17.45 15.51 22.44
C THR A 13 -16.54 15.42 21.23
N THR A 14 -15.36 16.04 21.26
CA THR A 14 -14.33 15.91 20.21
C THR A 14 -13.34 14.80 20.49
N PHE A 15 -13.62 13.89 21.44
CA PHE A 15 -12.86 12.66 21.57
C PHE A 15 -12.97 11.89 20.25
N GLY A 16 -11.87 11.95 19.51
CA GLY A 16 -11.73 11.28 18.23
C GLY A 16 -12.17 9.84 18.33
N TYR A 17 -12.64 9.28 17.21
CA TYR A 17 -12.79 7.84 17.04
C TYR A 17 -11.56 7.18 17.64
N SER A 18 -11.70 6.60 18.83
CA SER A 18 -10.55 6.15 19.58
C SER A 18 -9.91 5.00 18.80
N GLN A 19 -8.60 4.87 18.94
CA GLN A 19 -7.87 3.78 18.32
C GLN A 19 -8.50 2.42 18.64
N ASP A 20 -9.16 2.28 19.79
CA ASP A 20 -9.89 1.07 20.19
C ASP A 20 -11.08 0.75 19.28
N ALA A 21 -11.84 1.75 18.81
CA ALA A 21 -12.94 1.55 17.88
C ALA A 21 -12.43 1.07 16.51
N ARG A 22 -11.34 1.68 16.03
CA ARG A 22 -10.66 1.25 14.79
C ARG A 22 -10.05 -0.15 14.94
N GLU A 23 -9.54 -0.48 16.11
CA GLU A 23 -8.97 -1.79 16.39
C GLU A 23 -10.04 -2.88 16.46
N THR A 24 -11.18 -2.59 17.08
CA THR A 24 -12.34 -3.47 17.09
C THR A 24 -12.85 -3.74 15.68
N LEU A 25 -12.92 -2.68 14.86
CA LEU A 25 -13.31 -2.80 13.46
C LEU A 25 -12.28 -3.61 12.64
N LEU A 26 -10.98 -3.39 12.88
CA LEU A 26 -9.91 -4.14 12.23
C LEU A 26 -9.93 -5.62 12.60
N LEU A 27 -10.23 -5.96 13.86
CA LEU A 27 -10.41 -7.35 14.30
C LEU A 27 -11.57 -8.02 13.54
N ALA A 28 -12.73 -7.35 13.47
CA ALA A 28 -13.91 -7.87 12.78
C ALA A 28 -13.65 -8.11 11.29
N ASP A 29 -12.95 -7.18 10.63
CA ASP A 29 -12.67 -7.22 9.19
C ASP A 29 -11.32 -7.88 8.86
N SER A 30 -10.63 -8.47 9.85
CA SER A 30 -9.22 -8.91 9.73
C SER A 30 -8.98 -9.88 8.58
N LYS A 31 -9.89 -10.84 8.34
CA LYS A 31 -9.76 -11.78 7.20
C LYS A 31 -9.79 -11.06 5.84
N THR A 32 -10.70 -10.10 5.69
CA THR A 32 -10.85 -9.32 4.46
C THR A 32 -9.64 -8.40 4.27
N VAL A 33 -9.19 -7.73 5.33
CA VAL A 33 -7.98 -6.89 5.28
C VAL A 33 -6.74 -7.72 4.94
N ALA A 34 -6.60 -8.91 5.54
CA ALA A 34 -5.50 -9.82 5.25
C ALA A 34 -5.47 -10.20 3.77
N ALA A 35 -6.63 -10.60 3.20
CA ALA A 35 -6.74 -10.93 1.78
C ALA A 35 -6.36 -9.76 0.87
N GLN A 36 -6.76 -8.53 1.21
CA GLN A 36 -6.38 -7.33 0.46
C GLN A 36 -4.88 -7.06 0.52
N LEU A 37 -4.27 -7.09 1.70
CA LEU A 37 -2.83 -6.87 1.88
C LEU A 37 -2.01 -7.92 1.12
N LYS A 38 -2.46 -9.18 1.20
CA LYS A 38 -1.88 -10.32 0.50
C LYS A 38 -1.95 -10.15 -1.03
N LEU A 39 -3.09 -9.73 -1.57
CA LEU A 39 -3.24 -9.41 -2.99
C LEU A 39 -2.34 -8.25 -3.42
N MET A 40 -2.28 -7.17 -2.64
CA MET A 40 -1.41 -6.02 -2.90
C MET A 40 0.06 -6.44 -2.99
N ASN A 41 0.52 -7.29 -2.06
CA ASN A 41 1.88 -7.83 -2.04
C ASN A 41 2.17 -8.73 -3.24
N TYR A 42 1.22 -9.60 -3.61
CA TYR A 42 1.36 -10.46 -4.77
C TYR A 42 1.50 -9.64 -6.06
N LEU A 43 0.62 -8.67 -6.27
CA LEU A 43 0.67 -7.82 -7.45
C LEU A 43 1.94 -6.97 -7.47
N ASP A 44 2.36 -6.40 -6.34
CA ASP A 44 3.64 -5.67 -6.24
C ASP A 44 4.82 -6.57 -6.64
N TYR A 45 4.90 -7.79 -6.10
CA TYR A 45 5.89 -8.79 -6.49
C TYR A 45 5.89 -9.07 -8.00
N CYS A 46 4.71 -9.22 -8.62
CA CYS A 46 4.57 -9.41 -10.06
C CYS A 46 5.08 -8.19 -10.86
N THR A 47 4.89 -6.96 -10.36
CA THR A 47 5.46 -5.77 -11.04
C THR A 47 6.98 -5.68 -10.89
N MET A 48 7.55 -6.16 -9.77
CA MET A 48 8.99 -6.07 -9.51
C MET A 48 9.85 -6.84 -10.51
N LYS A 49 9.32 -7.93 -11.10
CA LYS A 49 10.02 -8.68 -12.16
C LYS A 49 10.39 -7.79 -13.34
N TYR A 50 9.51 -6.86 -13.73
CA TYR A 50 9.72 -5.94 -14.85
C TYR A 50 10.56 -4.72 -14.50
N ALA A 51 10.41 -4.19 -13.28
CA ALA A 51 11.21 -3.06 -12.83
C ALA A 51 12.72 -3.37 -12.74
N ARG A 52 13.12 -4.66 -12.74
CA ARG A 52 14.52 -5.11 -12.81
C ARG A 52 15.11 -5.17 -14.22
N LEU A 53 14.29 -5.03 -15.27
CA LEU A 53 14.72 -5.12 -16.66
C LEU A 53 15.32 -3.79 -17.16
N LYS A 54 16.40 -3.88 -17.94
CA LYS A 54 16.94 -2.74 -18.69
C LYS A 54 15.90 -2.25 -19.72
N PRO A 55 15.93 -0.97 -20.14
CA PRO A 55 14.98 -0.44 -21.12
C PRO A 55 14.84 -1.29 -22.39
N GLN A 56 15.96 -1.79 -22.95
CA GLN A 56 15.91 -2.66 -24.15
C GLN A 56 15.25 -4.01 -23.88
N GLN A 57 15.40 -4.56 -22.66
CA GLN A 57 14.79 -5.81 -22.25
C GLN A 57 13.28 -5.66 -22.01
N ARG A 58 12.81 -4.47 -21.60
CA ARG A 58 11.38 -4.19 -21.42
C ARG A 58 10.62 -4.22 -22.74
N ALA A 59 11.18 -3.60 -23.79
CA ALA A 59 10.59 -3.63 -25.13
C ALA A 59 10.46 -5.06 -25.69
N GLN A 60 11.41 -5.95 -25.36
CA GLN A 60 11.31 -7.37 -25.70
C GLN A 60 10.29 -8.11 -24.82
N ALA A 61 10.18 -7.75 -23.54
CA ALA A 61 9.24 -8.36 -22.60
C ALA A 61 7.77 -7.98 -22.89
N ASP A 62 7.53 -6.85 -23.57
CA ASP A 62 6.19 -6.46 -24.03
C ASP A 62 5.62 -7.44 -25.08
N ALA A 63 6.45 -8.02 -25.93
CA ALA A 63 6.00 -8.96 -26.98
C ALA A 63 5.33 -10.23 -26.42
N GLY A 64 5.61 -10.60 -25.16
CA GLY A 64 5.00 -11.73 -24.46
C GLY A 64 4.14 -11.33 -23.27
N PHE A 65 3.82 -10.05 -23.10
CA PHE A 65 3.24 -9.55 -21.85
C PHE A 65 1.83 -10.10 -21.59
N ALA A 66 1.00 -10.23 -22.61
CA ALA A 66 -0.35 -10.78 -22.46
C ALA A 66 -0.31 -12.22 -21.88
N SER A 67 0.66 -13.04 -22.30
CA SER A 67 0.86 -14.39 -21.74
C SER A 67 1.33 -14.32 -20.29
N TYR A 68 2.28 -13.43 -19.99
CA TYR A 68 2.73 -13.21 -18.62
C TYR A 68 1.58 -12.78 -17.70
N TYR A 69 0.73 -11.85 -18.15
CA TYR A 69 -0.44 -11.41 -17.37
C TYR A 69 -1.42 -12.56 -17.14
N ALA A 70 -1.66 -13.41 -18.15
CA ALA A 70 -2.48 -14.60 -17.96
C ALA A 70 -1.93 -15.52 -16.87
N ASP A 71 -0.61 -15.71 -16.80
CA ASP A 71 0.04 -16.46 -15.72
C ASP A 71 -0.11 -15.77 -14.35
N VAL A 72 -0.01 -14.43 -14.30
CA VAL A 72 -0.28 -13.67 -13.06
C VAL A 72 -1.70 -13.89 -12.57
N VAL A 73 -2.68 -13.93 -13.47
CA VAL A 73 -4.07 -14.21 -13.06
C VAL A 73 -4.23 -15.68 -12.64
N ALA A 74 -3.70 -16.62 -13.41
CA ALA A 74 -3.86 -18.05 -13.18
C ALA A 74 -3.10 -18.57 -11.94
N MET A 75 -1.95 -17.98 -11.62
CA MET A 75 -1.09 -18.38 -10.49
C MET A 75 -1.32 -17.54 -9.24
N CYS A 76 -2.40 -16.76 -9.18
CA CYS A 76 -2.76 -16.00 -7.99
C CYS A 76 -3.03 -16.98 -6.82
N PRO A 77 -2.29 -16.90 -5.70
CA PRO A 77 -2.52 -17.79 -4.55
C PRO A 77 -3.80 -17.44 -3.77
N TYR A 78 -4.54 -16.42 -4.20
CA TYR A 78 -5.77 -15.93 -3.59
C TYR A 78 -6.93 -16.15 -4.58
N PRO A 79 -7.56 -17.34 -4.58
CA PRO A 79 -8.49 -17.75 -5.63
C PRO A 79 -9.77 -16.90 -5.66
N ASP A 80 -10.12 -16.25 -4.56
CA ASP A 80 -11.28 -15.35 -4.47
C ASP A 80 -10.97 -13.94 -5.02
N ALA A 81 -9.72 -13.65 -5.38
CA ALA A 81 -9.32 -12.34 -5.88
C ALA A 81 -9.56 -12.23 -7.39
N ASP A 82 -10.46 -11.32 -7.77
CA ASP A 82 -10.62 -10.90 -9.17
C ASP A 82 -9.59 -9.80 -9.49
N ILE A 83 -8.43 -10.19 -10.02
CA ILE A 83 -7.34 -9.27 -10.40
C ILE A 83 -7.81 -8.24 -11.45
N PRO A 84 -8.45 -8.63 -12.57
CA PRO A 84 -8.99 -7.66 -13.53
C PRO A 84 -9.90 -6.61 -12.89
N SER A 85 -10.84 -7.04 -12.04
CA SER A 85 -11.76 -6.13 -11.34
C SER A 85 -11.02 -5.24 -10.34
N TYR A 86 -10.05 -5.78 -9.58
CA TYR A 86 -9.21 -5.00 -8.67
C TYR A 86 -8.47 -3.87 -9.39
N LEU A 87 -7.92 -4.18 -10.58
CA LEU A 87 -7.19 -3.22 -11.41
C LEU A 87 -8.10 -2.22 -12.14
N GLY A 88 -9.42 -2.44 -12.11
CA GLY A 88 -10.40 -1.58 -12.78
C GLY A 88 -10.45 -1.81 -14.29
N TYR A 89 -10.05 -2.99 -14.76
CA TYR A 89 -10.15 -3.32 -16.17
C TYR A 89 -11.59 -3.60 -16.60
N ALA A 90 -11.91 -3.20 -17.83
CA ALA A 90 -13.16 -3.60 -18.46
C ALA A 90 -13.21 -5.13 -18.63
N LYS A 91 -14.41 -5.70 -18.62
CA LYS A 91 -14.60 -7.14 -18.82
C LYS A 91 -13.96 -7.60 -20.13
N GLY A 92 -13.07 -8.58 -20.06
CA GLY A 92 -12.36 -9.14 -21.21
C GLY A 92 -11.15 -8.32 -21.68
N TYR A 93 -10.85 -7.19 -21.04
CA TYR A 93 -9.61 -6.46 -21.33
C TYR A 93 -8.41 -7.25 -20.80
N THR A 94 -7.36 -7.32 -21.59
CA THR A 94 -6.07 -7.92 -21.22
C THR A 94 -4.97 -6.91 -21.53
N PRO A 95 -4.16 -6.49 -20.55
CA PRO A 95 -3.03 -5.60 -20.81
C PRO A 95 -2.06 -6.29 -21.76
N THR A 96 -1.64 -5.55 -22.78
CA THR A 96 -0.71 -6.01 -23.83
C THR A 96 0.70 -5.50 -23.61
N THR A 97 0.87 -4.52 -22.73
CA THR A 97 2.18 -3.99 -22.34
C THR A 97 2.35 -3.97 -20.83
N TRP A 98 3.60 -3.97 -20.37
CA TRP A 98 3.89 -3.92 -18.95
C TRP A 98 3.39 -2.63 -18.28
N LEU A 99 3.36 -1.51 -19.00
CA LEU A 99 2.87 -0.23 -18.47
C LEU A 99 1.38 -0.27 -18.19
N GLU A 100 0.59 -0.91 -19.07
CA GLU A 100 -0.85 -1.11 -18.90
C GLU A 100 -1.18 -1.95 -17.66
N PHE A 101 -0.22 -2.74 -17.14
CA PHE A 101 -0.35 -3.49 -15.89
C PHE A 101 0.22 -2.77 -14.67
N VAL A 102 1.46 -2.32 -14.74
CA VAL A 102 2.19 -1.79 -13.59
C VAL A 102 1.57 -0.49 -13.08
N LEU A 103 1.13 0.41 -13.97
CA LEU A 103 0.55 1.69 -13.55
C LEU A 103 -0.78 1.49 -12.78
N PRO A 104 -1.74 0.67 -13.26
CA PRO A 104 -2.91 0.31 -12.47
C PRO A 104 -2.59 -0.37 -11.14
N VAL A 105 -1.62 -1.29 -11.08
CA VAL A 105 -1.21 -1.92 -9.81
C VAL A 105 -0.73 -0.88 -8.81
N TYR A 106 0.20 0.00 -9.21
CA TYR A 106 0.73 1.03 -8.31
C TYR A 106 -0.37 1.98 -7.82
N LYS A 107 -1.24 2.42 -8.73
CA LYS A 107 -2.38 3.26 -8.40
C LYS A 107 -3.31 2.58 -7.40
N LYS A 108 -3.73 1.34 -7.69
CA LYS A 108 -4.68 0.61 -6.85
C LYS A 108 -4.13 0.21 -5.50
N ASN A 109 -2.87 -0.20 -5.42
CA ASN A 109 -2.20 -0.47 -4.16
C ASN A 109 -2.15 0.80 -3.28
N LEU A 110 -1.88 1.97 -3.86
CA LEU A 110 -1.89 3.23 -3.12
C LEU A 110 -3.28 3.68 -2.69
N GLU A 111 -4.27 3.61 -3.58
CA GLU A 111 -5.67 3.87 -3.25
C GLU A 111 -6.13 2.96 -2.09
N ASN A 112 -5.76 1.68 -2.13
CA ASN A 112 -6.12 0.74 -1.08
C ASN A 112 -5.37 1.00 0.23
N LEU A 113 -4.07 1.34 0.19
CA LEU A 113 -3.31 1.77 1.38
C LEU A 113 -3.99 2.97 2.05
N ILE A 114 -4.40 3.97 1.27
CA ILE A 114 -5.10 5.15 1.79
C ILE A 114 -6.43 4.75 2.41
N ALA A 115 -7.25 3.98 1.70
CA ALA A 115 -8.56 3.54 2.18
C ALA A 115 -8.48 2.72 3.47
N LEU A 116 -7.54 1.76 3.54
CA LEU A 116 -7.28 0.97 4.73
C LEU A 116 -6.84 1.86 5.90
N THR A 117 -5.94 2.81 5.65
CA THR A 117 -5.44 3.72 6.69
C THR A 117 -6.54 4.68 7.18
N GLU A 118 -7.42 5.16 6.29
CA GLU A 118 -8.56 5.99 6.69
C GLU A 118 -9.57 5.22 7.52
N LYS A 119 -9.88 3.98 7.15
CA LYS A 119 -10.89 3.15 7.82
C LYS A 119 -10.40 2.58 9.15
N TYR A 120 -9.20 2.01 9.18
CA TYR A 120 -8.70 1.25 10.34
C TYR A 120 -7.55 1.95 11.08
N GLY A 121 -7.15 3.15 10.65
CA GLY A 121 -5.88 3.75 11.07
C GLY A 121 -4.69 3.06 10.40
N TYR A 122 -3.50 3.61 10.58
CA TYR A 122 -2.30 3.06 9.95
C TYR A 122 -2.04 1.62 10.39
N ILE A 123 -1.94 0.71 9.42
CA ILE A 123 -1.75 -0.70 9.66
C ILE A 123 -0.24 -0.95 9.59
N THR A 124 0.45 -1.04 10.72
CA THR A 124 1.86 -1.49 10.70
C THR A 124 1.91 -3.00 10.56
N THR A 125 3.02 -3.53 10.04
CA THR A 125 3.25 -4.99 10.01
C THR A 125 3.13 -5.60 11.42
N GLN A 126 3.66 -4.93 12.44
CA GLN A 126 3.56 -5.37 13.83
C GLN A 126 2.11 -5.40 14.34
N ARG A 127 1.33 -4.37 14.00
CA ARG A 127 -0.08 -4.25 14.41
C ARG A 127 -0.94 -5.33 13.78
N PHE A 128 -0.66 -5.72 12.54
CA PHE A 128 -1.47 -6.70 11.83
C PHE A 128 -1.02 -8.16 12.04
N ALA A 129 0.24 -8.39 12.41
CA ALA A 129 0.80 -9.72 12.63
C ALA A 129 0.08 -10.57 13.70
N LYS A 130 -0.71 -9.95 14.59
CA LYS A 130 -1.57 -10.66 15.55
C LYS A 130 -2.78 -11.34 14.91
N TYR A 131 -3.18 -10.92 13.71
CA TYR A 131 -4.31 -11.48 12.96
C TYR A 131 -3.82 -12.44 11.88
N ASP A 132 -2.79 -12.04 11.14
CA ASP A 132 -2.19 -12.85 10.08
C ASP A 132 -0.70 -12.47 9.95
N LYS A 133 0.19 -13.46 10.15
CA LYS A 133 1.65 -13.26 10.14
C LYS A 133 2.23 -13.14 8.74
N GLU A 134 1.49 -13.55 7.72
CA GLU A 134 1.89 -13.50 6.31
C GLU A 134 1.36 -12.25 5.61
N ALA A 135 0.30 -11.64 6.15
CA ALA A 135 -0.19 -10.34 5.72
C ALA A 135 0.64 -9.22 6.37
N PHE A 136 1.62 -8.72 5.62
CA PHE A 136 2.41 -7.56 6.03
C PHE A 136 2.20 -6.40 5.07
N ILE A 137 2.61 -5.21 5.51
CA ILE A 137 2.56 -4.00 4.72
C ILE A 137 3.83 -3.20 4.92
N PHE A 138 4.42 -2.79 3.81
CA PHE A 138 5.56 -1.90 3.80
C PHE A 138 5.19 -0.66 2.99
N ALA A 139 4.49 0.27 3.63
CA ALA A 139 3.99 1.48 2.99
C ALA A 139 5.04 2.27 2.20
N PRO A 140 6.32 2.38 2.63
CA PRO A 140 7.34 3.06 1.82
C PRO A 140 7.47 2.49 0.40
N TYR A 141 7.26 1.17 0.20
CA TYR A 141 7.36 0.58 -1.14
C TYR A 141 6.27 1.11 -2.06
N TYR A 142 5.01 1.11 -1.63
CA TYR A 142 3.91 1.58 -2.46
C TYR A 142 4.01 3.08 -2.74
N ILE A 143 4.39 3.86 -1.73
CA ILE A 143 4.52 5.32 -1.81
C ILE A 143 5.65 5.75 -2.75
N SER A 144 6.70 4.95 -2.88
CA SER A 144 7.83 5.29 -3.74
C SER A 144 7.52 5.29 -5.25
N ARG A 145 6.35 4.81 -5.68
CA ARG A 145 6.06 4.48 -7.09
C ARG A 145 5.37 5.59 -7.89
N THR A 146 4.72 6.55 -7.23
CA THR A 146 4.08 7.71 -7.89
C THR A 146 3.95 8.86 -6.91
N LYS A 147 3.98 10.09 -7.43
CA LYS A 147 3.80 11.32 -6.65
C LYS A 147 2.36 11.81 -6.59
N GLU A 148 1.47 11.22 -7.39
CA GLU A 148 0.08 11.67 -7.54
C GLU A 148 -0.64 11.79 -6.19
N TYR A 149 -0.30 10.91 -5.25
CA TYR A 149 -0.92 10.82 -3.93
C TYR A 149 -0.10 11.46 -2.79
N ASP A 150 1.07 12.03 -3.07
CA ASP A 150 1.98 12.58 -2.04
C ASP A 150 1.31 13.58 -1.08
N PRO A 151 0.49 14.55 -1.55
CA PRO A 151 -0.18 15.49 -0.65
C PRO A 151 -1.15 14.80 0.32
N ILE A 152 -1.87 13.78 -0.18
CA ILE A 152 -2.85 13.01 0.59
C ILE A 152 -2.12 12.18 1.64
N LEU A 153 -1.13 11.40 1.20
CA LEU A 153 -0.31 10.54 2.05
C LEU A 153 0.41 11.35 3.14
N LYS A 154 1.02 12.47 2.78
CA LYS A 154 1.71 13.34 3.75
C LYS A 154 0.78 13.84 4.85
N LYS A 155 -0.44 14.24 4.50
CA LYS A 155 -1.46 14.67 5.48
C LYS A 155 -1.88 13.49 6.36
N LEU A 156 -2.18 12.35 5.74
CA LEU A 156 -2.67 11.15 6.38
C LEU A 156 -1.66 10.58 7.38
N LEU A 157 -0.43 10.35 6.95
CA LEU A 157 0.65 9.79 7.77
C LEU A 157 1.05 10.72 8.91
N LYS A 158 1.05 12.04 8.67
CA LYS A 158 1.30 13.02 9.74
C LYS A 158 0.22 12.97 10.82
N ARG A 159 -1.04 12.74 10.45
CA ARG A 159 -2.14 12.54 11.41
C ARG A 159 -1.91 11.26 12.21
N GLU A 160 -1.73 10.13 11.55
CA GLU A 160 -1.56 8.83 12.20
C GLU A 160 -0.30 8.79 13.09
N TYR A 161 0.78 9.47 12.71
CA TYR A 161 1.97 9.63 13.56
C TYR A 161 1.68 10.44 14.82
N LYS A 162 0.96 11.57 14.71
CA LYS A 162 0.54 12.37 15.87
C LYS A 162 -0.39 11.61 16.81
N GLU A 163 -1.19 10.69 16.27
CA GLU A 163 -2.08 9.80 17.02
C GLU A 163 -1.33 8.61 17.66
N GLY A 164 -0.03 8.43 17.37
CA GLY A 164 0.78 7.34 17.91
C GLY A 164 0.61 6.00 17.19
N ASN A 165 -0.07 5.99 16.04
CA ASN A 165 -0.34 4.76 15.27
C ASN A 165 0.84 4.33 14.38
N ILE A 166 1.82 5.21 14.18
CA ILE A 166 3.02 4.94 13.37
C ILE A 166 4.26 5.07 14.26
N PRO A 167 5.12 4.03 14.35
CA PRO A 167 6.42 4.16 14.98
C PRO A 167 7.29 5.22 14.28
N GLU A 168 8.10 5.96 15.05
CA GLU A 168 8.92 7.06 14.51
C GLU A 168 9.83 6.62 13.35
N GLN A 169 10.44 5.44 13.45
CA GLN A 169 11.32 4.90 12.41
C GLN A 169 10.57 4.69 11.08
N GLU A 170 9.35 4.15 11.15
CA GLU A 170 8.52 3.90 9.98
C GLU A 170 8.00 5.23 9.39
N TYR A 171 7.58 6.16 10.23
CA TYR A 171 7.18 7.50 9.79
C TYR A 171 8.33 8.23 9.07
N LYS A 172 9.56 8.18 9.61
CA LYS A 172 10.75 8.76 8.97
C LYS A 172 11.06 8.11 7.63
N ALA A 173 10.94 6.79 7.51
CA ALA A 173 11.15 6.07 6.26
C ALA A 173 10.17 6.53 5.18
N VAL A 174 8.88 6.62 5.52
CA VAL A 174 7.87 7.09 4.57
C VAL A 174 8.06 8.57 4.22
N GLU A 175 8.34 9.41 5.21
CA GLU A 175 8.56 10.84 4.98
C GLU A 175 9.77 11.08 4.08
N MET A 176 10.84 10.28 4.23
CA MET A 176 12.01 10.34 3.36
C MET A 176 11.64 10.03 1.91
N VAL A 177 10.82 9.00 1.66
CA VAL A 177 10.37 8.64 0.31
C VAL A 177 9.58 9.78 -0.32
N ILE A 178 8.63 10.37 0.41
CA ILE A 178 7.83 11.50 -0.09
C ILE A 178 8.72 12.73 -0.34
N LYS A 179 9.66 13.03 0.55
CA LYS A 179 10.57 14.20 0.43
C LYS A 179 11.56 14.07 -0.71
N ARG A 180 12.05 12.86 -1.01
CA ARG A 180 13.00 12.61 -2.10
C ARG A 180 12.46 13.15 -3.43
N GLY A 181 11.14 13.16 -3.62
CA GLY A 181 10.54 13.70 -4.83
C GLY A 181 11.08 13.02 -6.09
N VAL A 182 11.52 11.77 -5.99
CA VAL A 182 11.97 10.93 -7.10
C VAL A 182 11.26 9.60 -6.93
N VAL A 183 10.63 9.11 -8.00
CA VAL A 183 10.04 7.77 -8.01
C VAL A 183 11.19 6.79 -7.90
N ILE A 184 11.23 6.01 -6.82
CA ILE A 184 12.34 5.09 -6.56
C ILE A 184 12.19 3.90 -7.50
N ASN A 185 13.17 3.77 -8.40
CA ASN A 185 13.26 2.68 -9.36
C ASN A 185 14.16 1.58 -8.78
N LEU A 186 14.01 0.33 -9.23
CA LEU A 186 14.84 -0.78 -8.71
C LEU A 186 16.36 -0.64 -8.98
N SER A 187 16.78 0.29 -9.84
CA SER A 187 18.19 0.71 -9.96
C SER A 187 18.73 1.27 -8.65
N ASP A 188 17.89 1.97 -7.89
CA ASP A 188 18.26 2.63 -6.63
C ASP A 188 18.42 1.61 -5.49
N PHE A 189 17.95 0.38 -5.70
CA PHE A 189 18.07 -0.75 -4.76
C PHE A 189 19.32 -1.59 -5.00
N LYS A 190 19.96 -1.52 -6.18
CA LYS A 190 21.25 -2.19 -6.42
C LYS A 190 22.42 -1.48 -5.73
N GLU A 191 22.27 -0.19 -5.40
CA GLU A 191 23.31 0.62 -4.77
C GLU A 191 23.07 0.86 -3.27
N SER A 192 21.88 0.52 -2.77
CA SER A 192 21.50 0.72 -1.37
C SER A 192 21.75 -0.56 -0.55
N ASN A 193 22.81 -0.55 0.27
CA ASN A 193 23.06 -1.57 1.28
C ASN A 193 22.16 -1.42 2.53
N GLU A 194 21.25 -0.43 2.54
CA GLU A 194 20.53 0.02 3.73
C GLU A 194 19.13 -0.57 3.89
N PHE A 195 18.55 -1.17 2.83
CA PHE A 195 17.23 -1.79 2.91
C PHE A 195 17.29 -3.27 2.53
N GLY A 196 17.41 -4.10 3.58
CA GLY A 196 17.10 -5.53 3.66
C GLY A 196 17.10 -6.35 2.38
N ILE A 197 18.06 -7.27 2.29
CA ILE A 197 18.16 -8.38 1.34
C ILE A 197 16.78 -8.99 1.03
N ILE A 198 16.29 -8.79 -0.19
CA ILE A 198 15.20 -9.63 -0.74
C ILE A 198 15.87 -10.94 -1.17
N ARG A 199 15.67 -11.99 -0.38
CA ARG A 199 16.24 -13.32 -0.64
C ARG A 199 15.80 -13.86 -2.01
N ASN A 200 16.75 -14.53 -2.67
CA ASN A 200 16.64 -15.15 -3.99
C ASN A 200 15.50 -16.17 -4.08
#